data_AF-A0AAU0QFX1-F1
#
_entry.id   AF-A0AAU0QFX1-F1
#
_cell.length_a   1.000
_cell.length_b   1.000
_cell.length_c   1.000
_cell.angle_alpha   90.00
_cell.angle_beta   90.00
_cell.angle_gamma   90.00
#
_symmetry.space_group_name_H-M   'P 1'
#
loop_
_entity.id
_entity.type
_entity.pdbx_description
1 polymer ?
#
loop_
_entity_poly.entity_id
_entity_poly.type
_entity_poly.pdbx_seq_one_letter_code
_entity_poly.pdbx_strand_id
1 'polypeptide(L)'
;MFLSTLLLSAVPLDAPVYQQPILPEPIVAQQEAATPEAEGEAHRFSGSGTAVESFQKWFAGEEFVAPDGETKDYQFLELPNGQVARGGDVIVKDANGEFSIR
;
A
#
# COMPACT_ATOMS: atom_id res chain seq x y z
N MET A 1 -16.09 65.14 36.12
CA MET A 1 -16.57 63.89 35.51
C MET A 1 -16.34 63.99 34.01
N PHE A 2 -15.25 63.42 33.51
CA PHE A 2 -14.95 63.39 32.08
C PHE A 2 -14.97 61.94 31.61
N LEU A 3 -16.01 61.56 30.87
CA LEU A 3 -16.13 60.27 30.20
C LEU A 3 -15.11 60.24 29.05
N SER A 4 -14.11 59.36 29.14
CA SER A 4 -13.16 59.08 28.06
C SER A 4 -13.72 57.96 27.18
N THR A 5 -14.15 58.30 25.97
CA THR A 5 -14.53 57.36 24.91
C THR A 5 -13.28 56.92 24.15
N LEU A 6 -12.87 55.66 24.34
CA LEU A 6 -11.83 54.99 23.55
C LEU A 6 -12.43 54.57 22.19
N LEU A 7 -12.06 55.29 21.13
CA LEU A 7 -12.32 54.88 19.75
C LEU A 7 -11.26 53.87 19.31
N LEU A 8 -11.68 52.61 19.22
CA LEU A 8 -10.92 51.50 18.66
C LEU A 8 -10.84 51.69 17.13
N SER A 9 -9.67 52.02 16.61
CA SER A 9 -9.44 52.17 15.16
C SER A 9 -8.90 50.85 14.61
N ALA A 10 -9.66 50.22 13.71
CA ALA A 10 -9.30 48.97 13.04
C ALA A 10 -8.23 49.23 11.96
N VAL A 11 -7.16 48.44 11.97
CA VAL A 11 -6.08 48.47 10.97
C VAL A 11 -6.53 47.69 9.72
N PRO A 12 -6.50 48.25 8.51
CA PRO A 12 -6.65 47.45 7.29
C PRO A 12 -5.34 46.70 7.03
N LEU A 13 -5.32 45.40 7.30
CA LEU A 13 -4.26 44.50 6.84
C LEU A 13 -4.47 44.21 5.35
N ASP A 14 -4.01 45.12 4.50
CA ASP A 14 -3.84 44.87 3.07
C ASP A 14 -2.55 44.05 2.90
N ALA A 15 -2.63 42.74 3.18
CA ALA A 15 -1.54 41.82 2.95
C ALA A 15 -1.64 41.28 1.51
N PRO A 16 -0.61 41.40 0.67
CA PRO A 16 -0.62 40.76 -0.63
C PRO A 16 -0.64 39.24 -0.44
N VAL A 17 -1.71 38.60 -0.89
CA VAL A 17 -1.81 37.13 -0.96
C VAL A 17 -0.89 36.68 -2.09
N TYR A 18 0.33 36.29 -1.75
CA TYR A 18 1.21 35.58 -2.69
C TYR A 18 0.69 34.15 -2.84
N GLN A 19 -0.12 33.89 -3.87
CA GLN A 19 -0.49 32.54 -4.25
C GLN A 19 0.66 31.95 -5.09
N GLN A 20 1.44 31.05 -4.48
CA GLN A 20 2.43 30.28 -5.23
C GLN A 20 1.70 29.42 -6.28
N PRO A 21 2.19 29.34 -7.53
CA PRO A 21 1.67 28.38 -8.50
C PRO A 21 1.83 26.98 -7.90
N ILE A 22 0.72 26.27 -7.75
CA ILE A 22 0.76 24.84 -7.40
C ILE A 22 1.33 24.15 -8.64
N LEU A 23 2.65 23.95 -8.68
CA LEU A 23 3.27 23.03 -9.61
C LEU A 23 2.67 21.65 -9.27
N PRO A 24 1.99 20.97 -10.20
CA PRO A 24 1.55 19.62 -9.93
C PRO A 24 2.81 18.80 -9.67
N GLU A 25 3.01 18.39 -8.43
CA GLU A 25 3.96 17.33 -8.14
C GLU A 25 3.54 16.15 -9.02
N PRO A 26 4.49 15.49 -9.73
CA PRO A 26 4.13 14.28 -10.43
C PRO A 26 3.48 13.38 -9.39
N ILE A 27 2.22 13.01 -9.62
CA ILE A 27 1.61 11.89 -8.93
C ILE A 27 2.49 10.72 -9.35
N VAL A 28 3.50 10.43 -8.52
CA VAL A 28 4.10 9.11 -8.48
C VAL A 28 2.91 8.26 -8.07
N ALA A 29 2.22 7.71 -9.07
CA ALA A 29 1.38 6.54 -8.87
C ALA A 29 2.21 5.67 -7.97
N GLN A 30 1.73 5.43 -6.74
CA GLN A 30 2.47 4.72 -5.71
C GLN A 30 3.04 3.49 -6.39
N GLN A 31 4.32 3.57 -6.76
CA GLN A 31 5.03 2.47 -7.35
C GLN A 31 5.05 1.49 -6.20
N GLU A 32 4.24 0.45 -6.37
CA GLU A 32 4.41 -0.88 -5.83
C GLU A 32 5.65 -0.91 -4.95
N ALA A 33 5.40 -0.79 -3.63
CA ALA A 33 6.43 -0.56 -2.63
C ALA A 33 7.66 -1.38 -2.99
N ALA A 34 8.72 -0.67 -3.40
CA ALA A 34 9.98 -1.28 -3.78
C ALA A 34 10.44 -2.14 -2.60
N THR A 35 10.31 -3.44 -2.84
CA THR A 35 10.74 -4.62 -2.13
C THR A 35 11.80 -4.32 -1.06
N PRO A 36 11.56 -4.55 0.24
CA PRO A 36 12.68 -4.91 1.10
C PRO A 36 13.22 -6.17 0.44
N GLU A 37 14.45 -6.13 -0.08
CA GLU A 37 15.12 -7.22 -0.80
C GLU A 37 14.84 -8.54 -0.09
N ALA A 38 13.74 -9.17 -0.46
CA ALA A 38 13.41 -10.49 -0.03
C ALA A 38 14.45 -11.30 -0.77
N GLU A 39 15.18 -12.14 -0.06
CA GLU A 39 16.27 -12.96 -0.60
C GLU A 39 15.71 -14.06 -1.54
N GLY A 40 14.65 -13.74 -2.30
CA GLY A 40 13.68 -14.65 -2.89
C GLY A 40 12.55 -13.94 -3.65
N GLU A 41 11.82 -14.72 -4.45
CA GLU A 41 10.65 -14.26 -5.22
C GLU A 41 9.48 -13.99 -4.27
N ALA A 42 8.87 -12.81 -4.33
CA ALA A 42 7.86 -12.36 -3.37
C ALA A 42 6.58 -11.88 -4.06
N HIS A 43 5.43 -12.38 -3.62
CA HIS A 43 4.12 -12.05 -4.16
C HIS A 43 3.11 -11.76 -3.05
N ARG A 44 2.26 -10.75 -3.24
CA ARG A 44 1.20 -10.41 -2.28
C ARG A 44 -0.01 -11.33 -2.50
N PHE A 45 -0.46 -11.97 -1.44
CA PHE A 45 -1.71 -12.72 -1.45
C PHE A 45 -2.88 -11.79 -1.17
N SER A 46 -3.86 -11.72 -2.07
CA SER A 46 -5.03 -10.85 -1.91
C SER A 46 -6.15 -11.44 -1.05
N GLY A 47 -6.13 -12.75 -0.80
CA GLY A 47 -7.27 -13.45 -0.21
C GLY A 47 -8.34 -13.85 -1.24
N SER A 48 -8.11 -13.68 -2.54
CA SER A 48 -9.00 -14.19 -3.58
C SER A 48 -8.85 -15.70 -3.77
N GLY A 49 -9.94 -16.41 -4.10
CA GLY A 49 -9.87 -17.80 -4.53
C GLY A 49 -9.01 -18.00 -5.79
N THR A 50 -9.05 -17.07 -6.74
CA THR A 50 -8.18 -17.11 -7.94
C THR A 50 -6.69 -16.90 -7.60
N ALA A 51 -6.41 -16.09 -6.58
CA ALA A 51 -5.07 -15.96 -6.04
C ALA A 51 -4.63 -17.26 -5.37
N VAL A 52 -5.51 -17.93 -4.60
CA VAL A 52 -5.20 -19.24 -4.00
C VAL A 52 -4.74 -20.25 -5.06
N GLU A 53 -5.45 -20.37 -6.18
CA GLU A 53 -5.06 -21.27 -7.27
C GLU A 53 -3.69 -20.92 -7.85
N SER A 54 -3.41 -19.61 -8.01
CA SER A 54 -2.13 -19.11 -8.53
C SER A 54 -0.96 -19.44 -7.59
N PHE A 55 -1.15 -19.24 -6.28
CA PHE A 55 -0.16 -19.59 -5.27
C PHE A 55 0.02 -21.11 -5.14
N GLN A 56 -1.03 -21.91 -5.26
CA GLN A 56 -0.93 -23.38 -5.22
C GLN A 56 -0.09 -23.94 -6.36
N LYS A 57 -0.23 -23.39 -7.57
CA LYS A 57 0.63 -23.75 -8.72
C LYS A 57 2.09 -23.36 -8.48
N TRP A 58 2.32 -22.17 -7.94
CA TRP A 58 3.67 -21.71 -7.59
C TRP A 58 4.31 -22.59 -6.51
N PHE A 59 3.54 -23.03 -5.50
CA PHE A 59 4.00 -23.99 -4.49
C PHE A 59 4.29 -25.38 -5.07
N ALA A 60 3.60 -25.78 -6.13
CA ALA A 60 3.88 -27.01 -6.88
C ALA A 60 5.15 -26.91 -7.76
N GLY A 61 5.80 -25.74 -7.81
CA GLY A 61 7.03 -25.51 -8.57
C GLY A 61 6.82 -24.93 -9.97
N GLU A 62 5.59 -24.54 -10.31
CA GLU A 62 5.31 -23.79 -11.53
C GLU A 62 5.76 -22.32 -11.39
N GLU A 63 5.78 -21.59 -12.50
CA GLU A 63 5.98 -20.13 -12.49
C GLU A 63 4.77 -19.44 -11.84
N PHE A 64 5.01 -18.42 -11.02
CA PHE A 64 3.92 -17.62 -10.49
C PHE A 64 3.29 -16.78 -11.59
N VAL A 65 1.98 -16.94 -11.78
CA VAL A 65 1.19 -16.11 -12.69
C VAL A 65 0.11 -15.42 -11.86
N ALA A 66 0.14 -14.10 -11.81
CA ALA A 66 -0.89 -13.33 -11.12
C ALA A 66 -2.25 -13.52 -11.84
N PRO A 67 -3.36 -13.69 -11.10
CA PRO A 67 -4.67 -13.82 -11.71
C PRO A 67 -5.11 -12.51 -12.39
N ASP A 68 -5.72 -12.60 -13.57
CA ASP A 68 -6.22 -11.43 -14.32
C ASP A 68 -7.36 -10.68 -13.60
N GLY A 69 -8.02 -11.32 -12.64
CA GLY A 69 -9.10 -10.73 -11.87
C GLY A 69 -9.30 -11.43 -10.53
N GLU A 70 -9.42 -10.64 -9.47
CA GLU A 70 -9.50 -11.14 -8.10
C GLU A 70 -10.93 -11.12 -7.57
N THR A 71 -11.36 -12.27 -7.04
CA THR A 71 -12.64 -12.45 -6.35
C THR A 71 -12.56 -12.02 -4.88
N LYS A 72 -13.66 -11.51 -4.31
CA LYS A 72 -13.71 -11.01 -2.92
C LYS A 72 -14.14 -12.09 -1.91
N ASP A 73 -13.51 -13.25 -1.99
CA ASP A 73 -13.91 -14.43 -1.21
C ASP A 73 -13.19 -14.55 0.14
N TYR A 74 -12.20 -13.68 0.41
CA TYR A 74 -11.42 -13.61 1.67
C TYR A 74 -10.94 -14.99 2.17
N GLN A 75 -10.36 -15.77 1.27
CA GLN A 75 -9.79 -17.08 1.54
C GLN A 75 -8.49 -16.99 2.34
N PHE A 76 -8.22 -18.06 3.10
CA PHE A 76 -6.92 -18.32 3.69
C PHE A 76 -6.10 -19.20 2.75
N LEU A 77 -4.78 -19.05 2.79
CA LEU A 77 -3.84 -19.85 2.00
C LEU A 77 -2.88 -20.58 2.91
N GLU A 78 -2.87 -21.91 2.86
CA GLU A 78 -1.90 -22.73 3.60
C GLU A 78 -0.62 -22.88 2.76
N LEU A 79 0.51 -22.50 3.34
CA LEU A 79 1.84 -22.66 2.75
C LEU A 79 2.35 -24.09 2.95
N PRO A 80 3.33 -24.56 2.15
CA PRO A 80 3.90 -25.91 2.29
C PRO A 80 4.51 -26.23 3.66
N ASN A 81 4.90 -25.21 4.43
CA ASN A 81 5.40 -25.36 5.79
C ASN A 81 4.31 -25.31 6.87
N GLY A 82 3.03 -25.31 6.48
CA GLY A 82 1.88 -25.28 7.38
C GLY A 82 1.52 -23.90 7.92
N GLN A 83 2.21 -22.83 7.51
CA GLN A 83 1.80 -21.47 7.84
C GLN A 83 0.54 -21.08 7.06
N VAL A 84 -0.28 -20.19 7.62
CA VAL A 84 -1.54 -19.75 6.99
C VAL A 84 -1.49 -18.25 6.69
N ALA A 85 -1.48 -17.90 5.41
CA ALA A 85 -1.53 -16.53 4.91
C ALA A 85 -2.97 -16.02 4.75
N ARG A 86 -3.12 -14.71 4.95
CA ARG A 86 -4.37 -13.94 4.84
C ARG A 86 -4.28 -12.92 3.72
N GLY A 87 -5.43 -12.44 3.27
CA GLY A 87 -5.48 -11.35 2.31
C GLY A 87 -4.73 -10.11 2.83
N GLY A 88 -3.72 -9.69 2.07
CA GLY A 88 -2.79 -8.61 2.39
C GLY A 88 -1.36 -9.09 2.65
N ASP A 89 -1.16 -10.36 3.02
CA ASP A 89 0.15 -10.90 3.38
C ASP A 89 1.07 -11.03 2.16
N VAL A 90 2.38 -10.93 2.38
CA VAL A 90 3.39 -11.15 1.33
C VAL A 90 4.04 -12.51 1.54
N ILE A 91 4.00 -13.34 0.50
CA ILE A 91 4.58 -14.69 0.51
C ILE A 91 5.88 -14.65 -0.27
N VAL A 92 6.95 -15.10 0.36
CA VAL A 92 8.31 -15.10 -0.18
C VAL A 92 8.80 -16.53 -0.35
N LYS A 93 9.36 -16.85 -1.52
CA LYS A 93 10.10 -18.08 -1.81
C LYS A 93 11.60 -17.80 -1.79
N ASP A 94 12.31 -18.36 -0.82
CA ASP A 94 13.75 -18.17 -0.68
C ASP A 94 14.57 -18.96 -1.73
N ALA A 95 15.90 -18.81 -1.70
CA ALA A 95 16.82 -19.53 -2.59
C ALA A 95 16.83 -21.07 -2.39
N ASN A 96 16.36 -21.58 -1.26
CA ASN A 96 16.20 -23.01 -0.99
C ASN A 96 14.84 -23.55 -1.46
N GLY A 97 13.94 -22.67 -1.93
CA GLY A 97 12.58 -23.00 -2.33
C GLY A 97 11.59 -23.06 -1.15
N GLU A 98 11.98 -22.59 0.04
CA GLU A 98 11.10 -22.52 1.20
C GLU A 98 10.22 -21.26 1.15
N PHE A 99 8.96 -21.41 1.57
CA PHE A 99 7.98 -20.33 1.56
C PHE A 99 7.79 -19.74 2.96
N SER A 100 7.74 -18.41 3.07
CA SER A 100 7.49 -17.71 4.33
C SER A 100 6.58 -16.51 4.16
N ILE A 101 5.91 -16.09 5.24
CA ILE A 101 5.03 -14.92 5.28
C ILE A 101 5.79 -13.72 5.87
N ARG A 102 5.64 -12.54 5.27
CA ARG A 102 6.24 -11.27 5.70
C ARG A 102 5.20 -10.21 6.02
#